data_AF-A0A529FBG7-F1
#
_entry.id   AF-A0A529FBG7-F1
#
_cell.length_a   1.000
_cell.length_b   1.000
_cell.length_c   1.000
_cell.angle_alpha   90.00
_cell.angle_beta   90.00
_cell.angle_gamma   90.00
#
_symmetry.space_group_name_H-M   'P 1'
#
loop_
_entity.id
_entity.type
_entity.pdbx_description
1 polymer ?
#
loop_
_entity_poly.entity_id
_entity_poly.type
_entity_poly.pdbx_seq_one_letter_code
_entity_poly.pdbx_strand_id
1 'polypeptide(L)'
;DTPPPLIALGARLTLRRGNKRRTIPLETFFIAYGKQDRRPGEFVEAVHVPVPAKATKFAVYKITKRRDEDITAALGAFHLALTKDGTVTDIRIAYGGMAATPKRAFAVEKALLGKAWTEE
;
A
#
# COMPACT_ATOMS: atom_id res chain seq x y z
N ASP A 1 -10.69 0.86 3.83
CA ASP A 1 -9.75 -0.26 4.06
C ASP A 1 -8.83 -0.56 2.87
N THR A 2 -9.29 -0.37 1.64
CA THR A 2 -8.58 -0.80 0.42
C THR A 2 -7.21 -0.17 0.12
N PRO A 3 -6.93 1.12 0.43
CA PRO A 3 -5.68 1.73 -0.03
C PRO A 3 -4.38 1.11 0.51
N PRO A 4 -4.21 0.83 1.83
CA PRO A 4 -2.94 0.26 2.31
C PRO A 4 -2.57 -1.08 1.68
N PRO A 5 -3.48 -2.07 1.53
CA PRO A 5 -3.20 -3.31 0.78
C PRO A 5 -2.69 -3.07 -0.63
N LEU A 6 -3.36 -2.18 -1.37
CA LEU A 6 -2.96 -1.88 -2.75
C LEU A 6 -1.63 -1.13 -2.82
N ILE A 7 -1.35 -0.24 -1.86
CA ILE A 7 -0.05 0.43 -1.74
C ILE A 7 1.06 -0.60 -1.44
N ALA A 8 0.82 -1.53 -0.50
CA ALA A 8 1.79 -2.58 -0.18
C ALA A 8 2.06 -3.50 -1.39
N LEU A 9 1.07 -3.73 -2.24
CA LEU A 9 1.25 -4.46 -3.51
C LEU A 9 1.92 -3.63 -4.62
N GLY A 10 2.18 -2.34 -4.41
CA GLY A 10 2.76 -1.44 -5.42
C GLY A 10 1.78 -1.10 -6.55
N ALA A 11 0.49 -1.00 -6.24
CA ALA A 11 -0.53 -0.65 -7.22
C ALA A 11 -0.30 0.72 -7.84
N ARG A 12 -0.75 0.89 -9.08
CA ARG A 12 -0.68 2.14 -9.84
C ARG A 12 -2.07 2.57 -10.28
N LEU A 13 -2.32 3.86 -10.32
CA LEU A 13 -3.58 4.43 -10.82
C LEU A 13 -3.38 5.06 -12.18
N THR A 14 -4.28 4.78 -13.11
CA THR A 14 -4.40 5.54 -14.36
C THR A 14 -5.49 6.59 -14.21
N LEU A 15 -5.10 7.85 -14.33
CA LEU A 15 -5.98 9.00 -14.35
C LEU A 15 -6.21 9.45 -15.79
N ARG A 16 -7.46 9.68 -16.16
CA ARG A 16 -7.83 10.09 -17.52
C ARG A 16 -8.53 11.44 -17.52
N ARG A 17 -8.17 12.30 -18.46
CA ARG A 17 -8.84 13.56 -18.79
C ARG A 17 -9.02 13.66 -20.31
N GLY A 18 -10.24 13.46 -20.79
CA GLY A 18 -10.51 13.34 -22.22
C GLY A 18 -9.69 12.20 -22.84
N ASN A 19 -8.87 12.48 -23.83
CA ASN A 19 -7.99 11.50 -24.47
C ASN A 19 -6.62 11.35 -23.79
N LYS A 20 -6.29 12.19 -22.80
CA LYS A 20 -5.00 12.15 -22.09
C LYS A 20 -5.07 11.21 -20.90
N ARG A 21 -4.02 10.40 -20.72
CA ARG A 21 -3.84 9.48 -19.59
C ARG A 21 -2.52 9.75 -18.90
N ARG A 22 -2.49 9.59 -17.59
CA ARG A 22 -1.24 9.50 -16.81
C ARG A 22 -1.37 8.38 -15.78
N THR A 23 -0.28 7.66 -15.55
CA THR A 23 -0.24 6.58 -14.56
C THR A 23 0.73 6.95 -13.45
N ILE A 24 0.25 6.96 -12.21
CA ILE A 24 1.02 7.30 -11.00
C ILE A 24 1.00 6.13 -10.00
N PRO A 25 2.01 6.01 -9.12
CA PRO A 25 1.92 5.11 -7.98
C PRO A 25 0.71 5.47 -7.10
N LEU A 26 0.01 4.47 -6.55
CA LEU A 26 -1.14 4.71 -5.68
C LEU A 26 -0.75 5.47 -4.41
N GLU A 27 0.44 5.22 -3.88
CA GLU A 27 0.95 5.88 -2.67
C GLU A 27 1.14 7.39 -2.84
N THR A 28 1.29 7.89 -4.08
CA THR A 28 1.41 9.32 -4.35
C THR A 28 0.07 10.00 -4.64
N PHE A 29 -1.01 9.22 -4.78
CA PHE A 29 -2.33 9.76 -5.10
C PHE A 29 -2.96 10.52 -3.93
N PHE A 30 -2.68 10.14 -2.69
CA PHE A 30 -3.22 10.78 -1.49
C PHE A 30 -2.25 11.86 -0.99
N ILE A 31 -2.58 13.14 -1.22
CA ILE A 31 -1.71 14.27 -0.86
C ILE A 31 -1.92 14.70 0.59
N ALA A 32 -3.18 14.84 0.98
CA ALA A 32 -3.60 15.24 2.33
C ALA A 32 -5.02 14.76 2.58
N TYR A 33 -5.53 14.97 3.80
CA TYR A 33 -6.92 14.65 4.13
C TYR A 33 -7.89 15.31 3.13
N GLY A 34 -8.74 14.49 2.49
CA GLY A 34 -9.68 14.95 1.46
C GLY A 34 -9.05 15.45 0.15
N LYS A 35 -7.72 15.41 -0.01
CA LYS A 35 -7.01 15.94 -1.18
C LYS A 35 -6.24 14.86 -1.93
N GLN A 36 -6.54 14.72 -3.22
CA GLN A 36 -5.97 13.72 -4.11
C GLN A 36 -5.19 14.40 -5.25
N ASP A 37 -4.19 13.73 -5.82
CA ASP A 37 -3.53 14.15 -7.05
C ASP A 37 -4.44 13.88 -8.25
N ARG A 38 -5.55 14.63 -8.32
CA ARG A 38 -6.54 14.59 -9.38
C ARG A 38 -6.78 16.02 -9.88
N ARG A 39 -6.42 16.27 -11.14
CA ARG A 39 -6.63 17.57 -11.79
C ARG A 39 -8.12 17.73 -12.13
N PRO A 40 -8.62 18.98 -12.29
CA PRO A 40 -9.97 19.21 -12.79
C PRO A 40 -10.23 18.44 -14.09
N GLY A 41 -11.34 17.70 -14.13
CA GLY A 41 -11.73 16.84 -15.25
C GLY A 41 -10.99 15.49 -15.34
N GLU A 42 -10.06 15.19 -14.42
CA GLU A 42 -9.52 13.83 -14.29
C GLU A 42 -10.47 12.92 -13.50
N PHE A 43 -10.52 11.65 -13.88
CA PHE A 43 -11.11 10.56 -13.09
C PHE A 43 -10.17 9.35 -13.07
N VAL A 44 -10.37 8.46 -12.10
CA VAL A 44 -9.65 7.17 -12.04
C VAL A 44 -10.25 6.25 -13.09
N GLU A 45 -9.49 5.96 -14.14
CA GLU A 45 -9.90 5.03 -15.21
C GLU A 45 -9.59 3.58 -14.84
N ALA A 46 -8.42 3.33 -14.23
CA ALA A 46 -7.99 1.99 -13.90
C ALA A 46 -7.10 1.94 -12.65
N VAL A 47 -7.18 0.82 -11.93
CA VAL A 47 -6.26 0.43 -10.87
C VAL A 47 -5.47 -0.77 -11.38
N HIS A 48 -4.15 -0.64 -11.45
CA HIS A 48 -3.25 -1.70 -11.87
C HIS A 48 -2.61 -2.31 -10.64
N VAL A 49 -2.92 -3.56 -10.35
CA VAL A 49 -2.39 -4.27 -9.18
C VAL A 49 -1.42 -5.35 -9.66
N PRO A 50 -0.12 -5.23 -9.36
CA PRO A 50 0.84 -6.28 -9.68
C PRO A 50 0.44 -7.60 -9.02
N VAL A 51 0.50 -8.70 -9.77
CA VAL A 51 0.35 -10.05 -9.21
C VAL A 51 1.64 -10.41 -8.49
N PRO A 52 1.63 -10.66 -7.17
CA PRO A 52 2.84 -11.04 -6.44
C PRO A 52 3.42 -12.35 -6.95
N ALA A 53 4.75 -12.47 -6.92
CA ALA A 53 5.40 -13.75 -7.20
C ALA A 53 4.96 -14.80 -6.16
N LYS A 54 4.91 -16.09 -6.55
CA LYS A 54 4.40 -17.18 -5.71
C LYS A 54 5.06 -17.29 -4.33
N ALA A 55 6.33 -16.92 -4.20
CA ALA A 55 7.08 -16.96 -2.95
C ALA A 55 6.86 -15.72 -2.05
N THR A 56 6.14 -14.71 -2.54
CA THR A 56 5.83 -13.49 -1.79
C THR A 56 4.84 -13.78 -0.69
N LYS A 57 5.10 -13.28 0.50
CA LYS A 57 4.17 -13.27 1.62
C LYS A 57 3.39 -11.96 1.60
N PHE A 58 2.06 -12.05 1.67
CA PHE A 58 1.18 -10.90 1.74
C PHE A 58 0.13 -11.10 2.82
N ALA A 59 0.00 -10.15 3.73
CA ALA A 59 -0.95 -10.21 4.83
C ALA A 59 -1.55 -8.83 5.12
N VAL A 60 -2.82 -8.82 5.52
CA VAL A 60 -3.58 -7.62 5.85
C VAL A 60 -4.34 -7.84 7.15
N TYR A 61 -4.22 -6.90 8.07
CA TYR A 61 -4.85 -6.97 9.39
C TYR A 61 -5.65 -5.69 9.64
N LYS A 62 -6.93 -5.86 10.00
CA LYS A 62 -7.85 -4.79 10.39
C LYS A 62 -8.11 -4.88 11.88
N ILE A 63 -7.91 -3.76 12.58
CA ILE A 63 -8.25 -3.57 13.99
C ILE A 63 -9.43 -2.61 14.05
N THR A 64 -10.48 -3.02 14.75
CA THR A 64 -11.76 -2.31 14.80
C THR A 64 -12.52 -2.70 16.07
N LYS A 65 -13.48 -1.88 16.51
CA LYS A 65 -14.24 -2.12 17.76
C LYS A 65 -15.29 -3.21 17.60
N ARG A 66 -15.93 -3.29 16.43
CA ARG A 66 -16.89 -4.35 16.06
C ARG A 66 -16.39 -5.05 14.81
N ARG A 67 -16.55 -6.38 14.74
CA ARG A 67 -16.01 -7.18 13.65
C ARG A 67 -16.57 -6.77 12.28
N ASP A 68 -17.87 -6.51 12.22
CA ASP A 68 -18.60 -6.24 10.97
C ASP A 68 -19.06 -4.77 10.91
N GLU A 69 -19.07 -4.21 9.70
CA GLU A 69 -19.58 -2.86 9.37
C GLU A 69 -18.99 -1.69 10.18
N ASP A 70 -17.79 -1.85 10.71
CA ASP A 70 -17.15 -0.83 11.54
C ASP A 70 -16.03 -0.08 10.81
N ILE A 71 -15.84 1.17 11.22
CA ILE A 71 -14.77 2.03 10.73
C ILE A 71 -13.46 1.55 11.34
N THR A 72 -12.52 1.22 10.47
CA THR A 72 -11.21 0.72 10.87
C THR A 72 -10.47 1.71 11.76
N ALA A 73 -10.10 1.27 12.96
CA ALA A 73 -9.24 2.03 13.87
C ALA A 73 -7.80 2.03 13.37
N ALA A 74 -7.29 0.86 12.96
CA ALA A 74 -5.99 0.72 12.31
C ALA A 74 -6.01 -0.42 11.30
N LEU A 75 -5.34 -0.22 10.17
CA LEU A 75 -5.13 -1.26 9.16
C LEU A 75 -3.65 -1.37 8.85
N GLY A 76 -3.08 -2.56 8.94
CA GLY A 76 -1.72 -2.86 8.49
C GLY A 76 -1.74 -3.78 7.28
N ALA A 77 -1.00 -3.43 6.24
CA ALA A 77 -0.78 -4.28 5.07
C ALA A 77 0.72 -4.51 4.87
N PHE A 78 1.09 -5.77 4.67
CA PHE A 78 2.46 -6.24 4.70
C PHE A 78 2.74 -7.07 3.45
N HIS A 79 3.70 -6.63 2.65
CA HIS A 79 4.28 -7.36 1.53
C HIS A 79 5.73 -7.69 1.84
N LEU A 80 6.12 -8.95 1.67
CA LEU A 80 7.45 -9.45 2.03
C LEU A 80 7.93 -10.49 1.02
N ALA A 81 9.13 -10.29 0.48
CA ALA A 81 9.87 -11.28 -0.29
C ALA A 81 11.18 -11.62 0.42
N LEU A 82 11.51 -12.91 0.48
CA LEU A 82 12.70 -13.43 1.13
C LEU A 82 13.59 -14.17 0.12
N THR A 83 14.90 -14.14 0.33
CA THR A 83 15.81 -15.12 -0.27
C THR A 83 15.59 -16.52 0.34
N LYS A 84 16.26 -17.54 -0.22
CA LYS A 84 16.20 -18.90 0.31
C LYS A 84 16.78 -19.02 1.73
N ASP A 85 17.77 -18.20 2.06
CA ASP A 85 18.41 -18.09 3.38
C ASP A 85 17.61 -17.22 4.37
N GLY A 86 16.44 -16.70 3.98
CA GLY A 86 15.54 -15.94 4.87
C GLY A 86 15.87 -14.45 4.98
N THR A 87 16.73 -13.92 4.11
CA THR A 87 17.06 -12.49 4.05
C THR A 87 15.95 -11.71 3.33
N VAL A 88 15.55 -10.56 3.87
CA VAL A 88 14.53 -9.67 3.29
C VAL A 88 15.05 -9.01 2.02
N THR A 89 14.39 -9.28 0.88
CA THR A 89 14.76 -8.75 -0.44
C THR A 89 13.83 -7.66 -0.96
N ASP A 90 12.55 -7.73 -0.61
CA ASP A 90 11.59 -6.67 -0.87
C ASP A 90 10.61 -6.62 0.30
N ILE A 91 10.30 -5.40 0.75
CA ILE A 91 9.39 -5.18 1.86
C ILE A 91 8.61 -3.89 1.65
N ARG A 92 7.29 -3.97 1.80
CA ARG A 92 6.41 -2.80 1.80
C ARG A 92 5.39 -2.95 2.91
N ILE A 93 5.33 -1.92 3.75
CA ILE A 93 4.44 -1.88 4.91
C ILE A 93 3.65 -0.60 4.81
N ALA A 94 2.33 -0.73 4.69
CA ALA A 94 1.43 0.41 4.57
C ALA A 94 0.35 0.36 5.65
N TYR A 95 0.03 1.53 6.19
CA TYR A 95 -0.99 1.69 7.23
C TYR A 95 -2.15 2.58 6.80
N GLY A 96 -3.34 2.27 7.32
CA GLY A 96 -4.50 3.15 7.39
C GLY A 96 -4.89 3.39 8.86
N GLY A 97 -5.56 4.51 9.15
CA GLY A 97 -5.96 4.88 10.52
C GLY A 97 -4.85 5.50 11.39
N MET A 98 -3.60 5.47 10.93
CA MET A 98 -2.43 5.98 11.68
C MET A 98 -1.96 7.38 11.26
N ALA A 99 -2.56 7.95 10.21
CA ALA A 99 -2.21 9.26 9.66
C ALA A 99 -3.39 9.86 8.87
N ALA A 100 -3.26 11.12 8.45
CA ALA A 100 -4.26 11.82 7.63
C ALA A 100 -4.55 11.15 6.28
N THR A 101 -3.59 10.36 5.76
CA THR A 101 -3.71 9.57 4.53
C THR A 101 -3.10 8.19 4.74
N PRO A 102 -3.46 7.18 3.93
CA PRO A 102 -2.72 5.92 3.87
C PRO A 102 -1.24 6.19 3.63
N LYS A 103 -0.35 5.54 4.39
CA LYS A 103 1.08 5.87 4.36
C LYS A 103 1.96 4.64 4.56
N ARG A 104 3.10 4.62 3.86
CA ARG A 104 4.14 3.61 4.02
C ARG A 104 5.00 3.89 5.24
N ALA A 105 5.40 2.83 5.93
CA ALA A 105 6.31 2.87 7.06
C ALA A 105 7.78 2.78 6.60
N PHE A 106 8.22 3.75 5.79
CA PHE A 106 9.54 3.73 5.14
C PHE A 106 10.72 3.49 6.09
N ALA A 107 10.66 4.01 7.32
CA ALA A 107 11.71 3.80 8.31
C ALA A 107 11.83 2.31 8.71
N VAL A 108 10.70 1.62 8.87
CA VAL A 108 10.64 0.20 9.20
C VAL A 108 11.08 -0.63 8.00
N GLU A 109 10.57 -0.32 6.81
CA GLU A 109 10.99 -0.97 5.56
C GLU A 109 12.51 -0.90 5.37
N LYS A 110 13.11 0.27 5.60
CA LYS A 110 14.56 0.48 5.52
C LYS A 110 15.33 -0.31 6.58
N ALA A 111 14.81 -0.41 7.80
CA ALA A 111 15.46 -1.14 8.88
C ALA A 111 15.52 -2.66 8.61
N LEU A 112 14.50 -3.20 7.93
CA LEU A 112 14.36 -4.63 7.68
C LEU A 112 15.01 -5.09 6.37
N LEU A 113 15.12 -4.22 5.37
CA LEU A 113 15.68 -4.58 4.08
C LEU A 113 17.13 -5.09 4.22
N GLY A 114 17.41 -6.26 3.63
CA GLY A 114 18.72 -6.91 3.71
C GLY A 114 19.05 -7.55 5.06
N LYS A 115 18.09 -7.63 5.99
CA LYS A 115 18.24 -8.34 7.27
C LYS A 115 17.63 -9.74 7.19
N ALA A 116 18.06 -10.63 8.08
CA ALA A 116 17.39 -11.91 8.28
C ALA A 116 15.97 -11.66 8.83
N TRP A 117 15.00 -12.45 8.39
CA TRP A 117 13.61 -12.38 8.88
C TRP A 117 13.47 -13.23 10.15
N THR A 118 13.86 -12.66 11.29
CA THR A 118 13.86 -13.27 12.63
C THR A 118 13.00 -12.45 13.60
N GLU A 119 12.84 -12.94 14.85
CA GLU A 119 12.12 -12.18 15.89
C GLU A 119 12.96 -11.06 16.50
N GLU A 120 14.28 -11.24 16.54
CA GLU A 120 15.29 -10.23 16.92
C GLU A 120 15.57 -9.21 15.81
#